data_AF-A0A9R0RV41-F1
#
_entry.id   AF-A0A9R0RV41-F1
#
_cell.length_a   1.000
_cell.length_b   1.000
_cell.length_c   1.000
_cell.angle_alpha   90.00
_cell.angle_beta   90.00
_cell.angle_gamma   90.00
#
_symmetry.space_group_name_H-M   'P 1'
#
loop_
_entity.id
_entity.type
_entity.pdbx_description
1 polymer ?
#
loop_
_entity_poly.entity_id
_entity_poly.type
_entity_poly.pdbx_seq_one_letter_code
_entity_poly.pdbx_strand_id
1 'polypeptide(L)'
;MNKIAMLRPILEKYWPSLYCGDTSTCFGGRGPFWAHEWATHGTCGYPEIQDEYDYFSTALYLYSKYNVTKALRKAQIYPRNGRKYAVAHIVDAIDHAFGRLPHLVCKNGSVQELRLCFHKDYQSRRSHCPRYVTLPSYKQSASGNATEGRLRNPAENQPRVHGQSYL
;
A
#
# COMPACT_ATOMS: atom_id res chain seq x y z
N MET A 1 -7.32 9.10 16.68
CA MET A 1 -6.55 9.65 15.55
C MET A 1 -6.08 11.09 15.83
N ASN A 2 -5.56 11.37 17.02
CA ASN A 2 -5.17 12.74 17.41
C ASN A 2 -3.79 13.12 16.84
N LYS A 3 -2.93 12.13 16.57
CA LYS A 3 -1.58 12.33 16.04
C LYS A 3 -1.54 13.01 14.67
N ILE A 4 -2.64 12.95 13.91
CA ILE A 4 -2.74 13.50 12.56
C ILE A 4 -3.56 14.80 12.50
N ALA A 5 -3.93 15.39 13.65
CA ALA A 5 -4.81 16.55 13.71
C ALA A 5 -4.31 17.70 12.81
N MET A 6 -3.00 17.96 12.80
CA MET A 6 -2.36 18.98 11.97
C MET A 6 -2.36 18.65 10.46
N LEU A 7 -2.48 17.38 10.10
CA LEU A 7 -2.51 16.92 8.70
C LEU A 7 -3.93 16.87 8.14
N ARG A 8 -4.98 16.92 8.99
CA ARG A 8 -6.38 16.75 8.56
C ARG A 8 -6.79 17.64 7.37
N PRO A 9 -6.51 18.96 7.36
CA PRO A 9 -6.92 19.80 6.24
C PRO A 9 -6.24 19.41 4.91
N ILE A 10 -5.01 18.89 4.99
CA ILE A 10 -4.24 18.45 3.82
C ILE A 10 -4.76 17.10 3.34
N LEU A 11 -5.05 16.19 4.26
CA LEU A 11 -5.61 14.87 3.96
C LEU A 11 -7.02 14.99 3.36
N GLU A 12 -7.88 15.85 3.90
CA GLU A 12 -9.22 16.14 3.35
C GLU A 12 -9.14 16.62 1.88
N LYS A 13 -8.09 17.37 1.53
CA LYS A 13 -7.89 17.91 0.19
C LYS A 13 -7.26 16.92 -0.79
N TYR A 14 -6.24 16.19 -0.35
CA TYR A 14 -5.37 15.41 -1.25
C TYR A 14 -5.51 13.89 -1.11
N TRP A 15 -6.14 13.43 -0.03
CA TRP A 15 -6.43 12.02 0.20
C TRP A 15 -7.88 11.79 0.68
N PRO A 16 -8.90 12.32 -0.03
CA PRO A 16 -10.30 12.16 0.36
C PRO A 16 -10.81 10.73 0.14
N SER A 17 -11.87 10.35 0.86
CA SER A 17 -12.70 9.21 0.48
C SER A 17 -13.60 9.59 -0.71
N LEU A 18 -13.77 8.67 -1.65
CA LEU A 18 -14.76 8.79 -2.73
C LEU A 18 -16.05 8.01 -2.43
N TYR A 19 -16.13 7.35 -1.27
CA TYR A 19 -17.28 6.56 -0.84
C TYR A 19 -18.10 7.31 0.21
N CYS A 20 -19.41 7.13 0.16
CA CYS A 20 -20.33 7.61 1.19
C CYS A 20 -20.31 6.65 2.39
N GLY A 21 -19.82 7.13 3.55
CA GLY A 21 -19.84 6.40 4.82
C GLY A 21 -18.46 5.96 5.32
N ASP A 22 -18.46 5.37 6.51
CA ASP A 22 -17.24 4.88 7.16
C ASP A 22 -16.70 3.61 6.48
N THR A 23 -15.39 3.46 6.52
CA THR A 23 -14.69 2.26 6.06
C THR A 23 -14.47 1.27 7.19
N SER A 24 -14.45 -0.03 6.86
CA SER A 24 -14.06 -1.08 7.81
C SER A 24 -12.60 -0.92 8.23
N THR A 25 -12.29 -1.13 9.49
CA THR A 25 -10.92 -1.21 10.02
C THR A 25 -10.60 -2.66 10.39
N CYS A 26 -9.36 -2.93 10.82
CA CYS A 26 -9.01 -4.24 11.36
C CYS A 26 -9.94 -4.62 12.53
N PHE A 27 -10.22 -5.91 12.67
CA PHE A 27 -11.08 -6.47 13.72
C PHE A 27 -12.56 -6.00 13.68
N GLY A 28 -13.05 -5.57 12.52
CA GLY A 28 -14.48 -5.28 12.32
C GLY A 28 -14.96 -3.92 12.84
N GLY A 29 -14.05 -3.06 13.32
CA GLY A 29 -14.39 -1.68 13.65
C GLY A 29 -14.72 -0.87 12.39
N ARG A 30 -15.34 0.30 12.55
CA ARG A 30 -15.51 1.27 11.44
C ARG A 30 -14.88 2.61 11.79
N GLY A 31 -14.43 3.33 10.79
CA GLY A 31 -13.94 4.69 10.97
C GLY A 31 -13.69 5.41 9.65
N PRO A 32 -13.11 6.62 9.72
CA PRO A 32 -12.70 7.35 8.53
C PRO A 32 -11.78 6.51 7.65
N PHE A 33 -11.77 6.79 6.35
CA PHE A 33 -10.92 6.10 5.38
C PHE A 33 -9.46 5.97 5.84
N TRP A 34 -8.89 7.02 6.44
CA TRP A 34 -7.52 6.98 6.95
C TRP A 34 -7.32 5.99 8.11
N ALA A 35 -8.36 5.68 8.89
CA ALA A 35 -8.30 4.62 9.90
C ALA A 35 -8.01 3.26 9.25
N HIS A 36 -8.70 2.98 8.14
CA HIS A 36 -8.52 1.75 7.39
C HIS A 36 -7.11 1.65 6.82
N GLU A 37 -6.64 2.72 6.17
CA GLU A 37 -5.31 2.78 5.57
C GLU A 37 -4.19 2.59 6.61
N TRP A 38 -4.31 3.25 7.77
CA TRP A 38 -3.35 3.06 8.86
C TRP A 38 -3.39 1.63 9.40
N ALA A 39 -4.58 1.15 9.78
CA ALA A 39 -4.72 -0.15 10.43
C ALA A 39 -4.26 -1.31 9.53
N THR A 40 -4.58 -1.24 8.24
CA THR A 40 -4.36 -2.32 7.26
C THR A 40 -2.98 -2.25 6.60
N HIS A 41 -2.43 -1.03 6.41
CA HIS A 41 -1.19 -0.84 5.65
C HIS A 41 -0.11 -0.12 6.45
N GLY A 42 -0.44 0.98 7.10
CA GLY A 42 0.54 1.80 7.83
C GLY A 42 1.25 1.05 8.97
N THR A 43 0.52 0.24 9.74
CA THR A 43 1.09 -0.59 10.82
C THR A 43 2.16 -1.58 10.36
N CYS A 44 2.15 -1.99 9.10
CA CYS A 44 3.13 -2.91 8.51
C CYS A 44 4.40 -2.21 8.00
N GLY A 45 4.46 -0.87 8.08
CA GLY A 45 5.58 -0.07 7.57
C GLY A 45 6.79 0.00 8.49
N TYR A 46 6.75 -0.62 9.67
CA TYR A 46 7.87 -0.63 10.62
C TYR A 46 9.11 -1.38 10.06
N PRO A 47 10.35 -0.93 10.35
CA PRO A 47 10.74 0.21 11.17
C PRO A 47 10.79 1.55 10.44
N GLU A 48 10.59 1.57 9.12
CA GLU A 48 10.72 2.80 8.35
C GLU A 48 9.58 3.80 8.60
N ILE A 49 8.40 3.30 8.96
CA ILE A 49 7.25 4.07 9.42
C ILE A 49 7.03 3.79 10.90
N GLN A 50 7.21 4.81 11.74
CA GLN A 50 7.18 4.65 13.20
C GLN A 50 5.80 4.83 13.80
N ASP A 51 4.97 5.71 13.22
CA ASP A 51 3.62 5.95 13.70
C ASP A 51 2.67 6.55 12.65
N GLU A 52 1.44 6.85 13.07
CA GLU A 52 0.40 7.45 12.21
C GLU A 52 0.91 8.73 11.54
N TYR A 53 1.55 9.64 12.29
CA TYR A 53 1.98 10.92 11.73
C TYR A 53 3.04 10.72 10.66
N ASP A 54 4.03 9.87 10.93
CA ASP A 54 5.09 9.51 9.98
C ASP A 54 4.51 8.91 8.69
N TYR A 55 3.56 7.97 8.81
CA TYR A 55 2.89 7.36 7.66
C TYR A 55 2.23 8.39 6.74
N PHE A 56 1.34 9.23 7.30
CA PHE A 56 0.58 10.18 6.51
C PHE A 56 1.45 11.34 6.00
N SER A 57 2.39 11.83 6.80
CA SER A 57 3.29 12.90 6.38
C SER A 57 4.24 12.45 5.27
N THR A 58 4.78 11.23 5.35
CA THR A 58 5.61 10.62 4.30
C THR A 58 4.81 10.41 3.00
N ALA A 59 3.60 9.86 3.09
CA ALA A 59 2.74 9.70 1.92
C ALA A 59 2.38 11.03 1.24
N LEU A 60 2.04 12.06 2.03
CA LEU A 60 1.77 13.41 1.53
C LEU A 60 3.02 14.06 0.91
N TYR A 61 4.20 13.86 1.51
CA TYR A 61 5.47 14.30 0.95
C TYR A 61 5.73 13.67 -0.42
N LEU A 62 5.57 12.35 -0.54
CA LEU A 62 5.76 11.63 -1.80
C LEU A 62 4.74 12.07 -2.86
N TYR A 63 3.47 12.24 -2.48
CA TYR A 63 2.43 12.76 -3.36
C TYR A 63 2.77 14.15 -3.92
N SER A 64 3.27 15.05 -3.05
CA SER A 64 3.67 16.40 -3.44
C SER A 64 4.92 16.40 -4.33
N LYS A 65 5.94 15.61 -3.96
CA LYS A 65 7.21 15.51 -4.68
C LYS A 65 7.05 14.90 -6.07
N TYR A 66 6.28 13.83 -6.18
CA TYR A 66 6.03 13.11 -7.43
C TYR A 66 4.65 13.48 -7.98
N ASN A 67 4.45 14.77 -8.27
CA ASN A 67 3.16 15.29 -8.73
C ASN A 67 2.81 14.83 -10.15
N VAL A 68 2.18 13.66 -10.23
CA VAL A 68 1.75 12.97 -11.45
C VAL A 68 0.88 13.87 -12.33
N THR A 69 -0.12 14.56 -11.75
CA THR A 69 -1.01 15.45 -12.51
C THR A 69 -0.23 16.56 -13.21
N LYS A 70 0.76 17.16 -12.53
CA LYS A 70 1.62 18.19 -13.12
C LYS A 70 2.51 17.62 -14.23
N ALA A 71 3.06 16.42 -14.05
CA ALA A 71 3.88 15.75 -15.06
C ALA A 71 3.07 15.46 -16.33
N LEU A 72 1.88 14.85 -16.18
CA LEU A 72 1.00 14.55 -17.32
C LEU A 72 0.58 15.83 -18.05
N ARG A 73 0.22 16.90 -17.32
CA ARG A 73 -0.12 18.19 -17.94
C ARG A 73 1.02 18.78 -18.75
N LYS A 74 2.27 18.69 -18.28
CA LYS A 74 3.46 19.13 -19.03
C LYS A 74 3.61 18.35 -20.34
N ALA A 75 3.28 17.06 -20.33
CA ALA A 75 3.25 16.21 -21.52
C ALA A 75 1.98 16.38 -22.38
N GLN A 76 1.15 17.41 -22.13
CA GLN A 76 -0.13 17.64 -22.82
C GLN A 76 -1.13 16.48 -22.67
N ILE A 77 -1.01 15.70 -21.59
CA ILE A 77 -1.94 14.64 -21.18
C ILE A 77 -2.79 15.18 -20.05
N TYR A 78 -4.07 15.42 -20.33
CA TYR A 78 -5.03 15.87 -19.32
C TYR A 78 -6.44 15.35 -19.67
N PRO A 79 -7.33 15.25 -18.67
CA PRO A 79 -8.69 14.75 -18.88
C PRO A 79 -9.41 15.59 -19.93
N ARG A 80 -9.88 14.92 -20.99
CA ARG A 80 -10.74 15.51 -22.04
C ARG A 80 -11.73 14.46 -22.51
N ASN A 81 -13.02 14.83 -22.52
CA ASN A 81 -14.09 13.94 -22.95
C ASN A 81 -13.79 13.35 -24.33
N GLY A 82 -13.83 12.02 -24.43
CA GLY A 82 -13.59 11.27 -25.67
C GLY A 82 -12.13 11.15 -26.12
N ARG A 83 -11.19 11.93 -25.58
CA ARG A 83 -9.78 11.83 -25.97
C ARG A 83 -9.11 10.65 -25.27
N LYS A 84 -8.57 9.74 -26.06
CA LYS A 84 -7.77 8.61 -25.58
C LYS A 84 -6.28 8.92 -25.74
N TYR A 85 -5.48 8.37 -24.84
CA TYR A 85 -4.02 8.42 -24.91
C TYR A 85 -3.50 6.99 -24.94
N ALA A 86 -2.42 6.76 -25.69
CA ALA A 86 -1.72 5.49 -25.62
C ALA A 86 -1.15 5.32 -24.21
N VAL A 87 -1.26 4.11 -23.66
CA VAL A 87 -0.70 3.76 -22.34
C VAL A 87 0.79 4.07 -22.29
N ALA A 88 1.52 3.77 -23.38
CA ALA A 88 2.94 4.09 -23.52
C ALA A 88 3.24 5.58 -23.27
N HIS A 89 2.45 6.50 -23.84
CA HIS A 89 2.67 7.94 -23.62
C HIS A 89 2.48 8.36 -22.16
N ILE A 90 1.55 7.73 -21.44
CA ILE A 90 1.35 7.98 -20.01
C ILE A 90 2.58 7.47 -19.23
N VAL A 91 3.03 6.25 -19.53
CA VAL A 91 4.21 5.64 -18.91
C VAL A 91 5.46 6.47 -19.16
N ASP A 92 5.71 6.88 -20.41
CA ASP A 92 6.88 7.66 -20.82
C ASP A 92 6.88 9.05 -20.18
N ALA A 93 5.73 9.71 -20.08
CA ALA A 93 5.63 11.01 -19.42
C ALA A 93 6.02 10.93 -17.94
N ILE A 94 5.69 9.83 -17.26
CA ILE A 94 6.03 9.60 -15.85
C ILE A 94 7.50 9.18 -15.70
N ASP A 95 8.01 8.31 -16.57
CA ASP A 95 9.43 7.93 -16.54
C ASP A 95 10.32 9.14 -16.83
N HIS A 96 9.96 9.97 -17.80
CA HIS A 96 10.69 11.20 -18.10
C HIS A 96 10.68 12.19 -16.93
N ALA A 97 9.54 12.32 -16.24
CA ALA A 97 9.42 13.28 -15.15
C ALA A 97 10.13 12.83 -13.86
N PHE A 98 10.12 11.53 -13.57
CA PHE A 98 10.49 11.01 -12.24
C PHE A 98 11.54 9.90 -12.27
N GLY A 99 11.93 9.40 -13.44
CA GLY A 99 12.81 8.23 -13.59
C GLY A 99 12.20 6.98 -12.98
N ARG A 100 10.89 6.78 -13.12
CA ARG A 100 10.16 5.64 -12.54
C ARG A 100 9.09 5.15 -13.52
N LEU A 101 8.99 3.83 -13.66
CA LEU A 101 7.89 3.22 -14.43
C LEU A 101 6.67 3.00 -13.53
N PRO A 102 5.53 3.65 -13.82
CA PRO A 102 4.31 3.45 -13.05
C PRO A 102 3.65 2.09 -13.37
N HIS A 103 2.90 1.57 -12.41
CA HIS A 103 1.92 0.50 -12.65
C HIS A 103 0.53 1.11 -12.80
N LEU A 104 -0.12 0.87 -13.94
CA LEU A 104 -1.43 1.42 -14.27
C LEU A 104 -2.52 0.38 -14.08
N VAL A 105 -3.58 0.75 -13.37
CA VAL A 105 -4.81 -0.04 -13.26
C VAL A 105 -5.88 0.65 -14.09
N CYS A 106 -6.41 -0.07 -15.09
CA CYS A 106 -7.42 0.43 -16.01
C CYS A 106 -8.72 -0.35 -15.85
N LYS A 107 -9.85 0.34 -16.00
CA LYS A 107 -11.19 -0.26 -16.06
C LYS A 107 -11.98 0.42 -17.16
N ASN A 108 -12.62 -0.37 -18.03
CA ASN A 108 -13.45 0.11 -19.14
C ASN A 108 -12.74 1.17 -20.01
N GLY A 109 -11.46 0.94 -20.31
CA GLY A 109 -10.64 1.86 -21.13
C GLY A 109 -10.24 3.17 -20.46
N SER A 110 -10.49 3.33 -19.15
CA SER A 110 -10.09 4.50 -18.35
C SER A 110 -9.12 4.11 -17.25
N VAL A 111 -8.12 4.97 -16.99
CA VAL A 111 -7.19 4.80 -15.86
C VAL A 111 -7.96 5.03 -14.56
N GLN A 112 -7.88 4.08 -13.64
CA GLN A 112 -8.46 4.17 -12.30
C GLN A 112 -7.38 4.49 -11.26
N GLU A 113 -6.21 3.86 -11.37
CA GLU A 113 -5.09 4.09 -10.47
C GLU A 113 -3.76 4.14 -11.22
N LEU A 114 -2.85 4.97 -10.71
CA LEU A 114 -1.45 5.02 -11.09
C LEU A 114 -0.62 4.83 -9.84
N ARG A 115 0.18 3.76 -9.81
CA ARG A 115 0.98 3.38 -8.64
C ARG A 115 2.46 3.63 -8.93
N LEU A 116 3.11 4.32 -8.01
CA LEU A 116 4.57 4.48 -7.98
C LEU A 116 5.12 3.65 -6.83
N CYS A 117 6.22 2.94 -7.09
CA CYS A 117 6.89 2.14 -6.08
C CYS A 117 8.16 2.83 -5.60
N PHE A 118 8.45 2.65 -4.31
CA PHE A 118 9.60 3.24 -3.64
C PHE A 118 10.38 2.13 -2.93
N HIS A 119 11.70 2.31 -2.87
CA HIS A 119 12.50 1.55 -1.92
C HIS A 119 12.20 2.03 -0.50
N LYS A 120 12.50 1.19 0.49
CA LYS A 120 12.23 1.47 1.91
C LYS A 120 12.92 2.75 2.42
N ASP A 121 14.05 3.10 1.82
CA ASP A 121 14.80 4.33 2.13
C ASP A 121 14.25 5.58 1.42
N TYR A 122 13.16 5.42 0.64
CA TYR A 122 12.51 6.46 -0.17
C TYR A 122 13.46 7.21 -1.12
N GLN A 123 14.65 6.64 -1.41
CA GLN A 123 15.66 7.31 -2.24
C GLN A 123 15.21 7.44 -3.71
N SER A 124 15.74 8.47 -4.38
CA SER A 124 15.49 8.77 -5.79
C SER A 124 16.35 7.90 -6.70
N ARG A 125 16.21 6.58 -6.59
CA ARG A 125 16.79 5.63 -7.54
C ARG A 125 15.72 5.24 -8.54
N ARG A 126 16.15 4.96 -9.78
CA ARG A 126 15.26 4.41 -10.80
C ARG A 126 14.70 3.09 -10.27
N SER A 127 13.41 3.04 -10.04
CA SER A 127 12.74 1.90 -9.42
C SER A 127 11.60 1.42 -10.31
N HIS A 128 11.51 0.11 -10.48
CA HIS A 128 10.37 -0.54 -11.10
C HIS A 128 9.46 -1.10 -10.00
N CYS A 129 8.15 -1.07 -10.22
CA CYS A 129 7.24 -1.81 -9.35
C CYS A 129 7.48 -3.31 -9.51
N PRO A 130 7.78 -4.05 -8.43
CA PRO A 130 7.97 -5.49 -8.50
C PRO A 130 6.67 -6.16 -8.94
N ARG A 131 6.76 -7.20 -9.79
CA ARG A 131 5.58 -8.01 -10.17
C ARG A 131 5.00 -8.81 -9.00
N TYR A 132 5.86 -9.20 -8.06
CA TYR A 132 5.50 -9.94 -6.86
C TYR A 132 6.24 -9.34 -5.67
N VAL A 133 5.52 -9.12 -4.56
CA VAL A 133 6.12 -8.70 -3.29
C VAL A 133 6.27 -9.94 -2.42
N THR A 134 7.50 -10.31 -2.11
CA THR A 134 7.79 -11.37 -1.14
C THR A 134 7.94 -10.71 0.23
N LEU A 135 7.01 -10.98 1.14
CA LEU A 135 7.17 -10.53 2.53
C LEU A 135 8.29 -11.36 3.18
N PRO A 136 9.18 -10.73 3.97
CA PRO A 136 10.16 -11.48 4.73
C PRO A 136 9.46 -12.52 5.60
N SER A 137 9.99 -13.74 5.66
CA SER A 137 9.54 -14.74 6.63
C SER A 137 9.71 -14.14 8.03
N TYR A 138 8.63 -14.08 8.81
CA TYR A 138 8.70 -13.63 10.20
C TYR A 138 9.63 -14.57 10.96
N LYS A 139 10.85 -14.10 11.26
CA LYS A 139 11.74 -14.76 12.21
C LYS A 139 11.35 -14.25 13.58
N GLN A 140 10.69 -15.09 14.38
CA GLN A 140 10.52 -14.80 15.80
C GLN A 140 11.89 -14.44 16.37
N SER A 141 12.02 -13.25 16.94
CA SER A 141 13.22 -12.85 17.66
C SER A 141 13.36 -13.80 18.84
N ALA A 142 14.39 -14.66 18.82
CA ALA A 142 14.75 -15.47 19.96
C ALA A 142 15.34 -14.56 21.04
N SER A 143 14.47 -13.96 21.85
CA SER A 143 14.87 -13.31 23.11
C SER A 143 14.55 -14.24 24.27
N GLY A 144 15.58 -14.97 24.70
CA GLY A 144 15.97 -15.26 26.09
C GLY A 144 14.91 -15.63 27.13
N ASN A 145 15.03 -16.88 27.60
CA ASN A 145 14.70 -17.41 28.92
C ASN A 145 13.24 -17.30 29.42
N ALA A 146 12.43 -18.28 29.04
CA ALA A 146 11.30 -18.73 29.86
C ALA A 146 11.58 -20.17 30.30
N THR A 147 11.81 -20.35 31.60
CA THR A 147 11.81 -21.64 32.28
C THR A 147 10.55 -22.41 31.96
N GLU A 148 10.76 -23.63 31.48
CA GLU A 148 9.89 -24.80 31.40
C GLU A 148 8.47 -24.65 31.98
N GLY A 149 7.53 -24.27 31.10
CA GLY A 149 6.09 -24.33 31.33
C GLY A 149 5.46 -25.40 30.44
N ARG A 150 5.40 -26.62 30.96
CA ARG A 150 4.80 -27.82 30.34
C ARG A 150 3.33 -27.58 29.95
N LEU A 151 3.06 -27.36 28.66
CA LEU A 151 1.71 -27.53 28.09
C LEU A 151 1.64 -28.90 27.41
N ARG A 152 0.84 -29.79 28.00
CA ARG A 152 0.50 -31.11 27.45
C ARG A 152 -0.39 -30.90 26.21
N ASN A 153 0.01 -31.41 25.06
CA ASN A 153 -0.88 -31.59 23.92
C ASN A 153 -1.66 -32.91 24.09
N PRO A 154 -3.01 -32.91 24.03
CA PRO A 154 -3.80 -34.12 23.91
C PRO A 154 -4.08 -34.38 22.44
N ALA A 155 -3.19 -35.09 21.73
CA ALA A 155 -3.48 -35.61 20.40
C ALA A 155 -2.50 -36.74 20.05
N GLU A 156 -2.61 -37.87 20.75
CA GLU A 156 -1.99 -39.12 20.29
C GLU A 156 -3.05 -40.22 20.41
N ASN A 157 -3.76 -40.44 19.30
CA ASN A 157 -4.37 -41.73 18.94
C ASN A 157 -4.87 -41.63 17.48
N GLN A 158 -4.01 -42.01 16.54
CA GLN A 158 -4.44 -42.56 15.26
C GLN A 158 -4.74 -44.05 15.44
N PRO A 159 -5.62 -44.60 14.60
CA PRO A 159 -5.13 -45.62 13.68
C PRO A 159 -5.41 -45.28 12.21
N ARG A 160 -4.47 -45.72 11.36
CA ARG A 160 -4.48 -45.65 9.89
C ARG A 160 -5.66 -46.41 9.29
N VAL A 161 -6.24 -45.87 8.21
CA VAL A 161 -6.76 -46.67 7.09
C VAL A 161 -6.46 -45.97 5.76
N HIS A 162 -6.05 -46.77 4.78
CA HIS A 162 -5.74 -46.46 3.38
C HIS A 162 -6.90 -45.83 2.60
N GLY A 163 -6.58 -45.02 1.58
CA GLY A 163 -7.51 -44.69 0.49
C GLY A 163 -7.03 -43.54 -0.41
N GLN A 164 -6.86 -43.83 -1.69
CA GLN A 164 -6.40 -42.94 -2.76
C GLN A 164 -7.44 -41.88 -3.18
N SER A 165 -6.94 -40.88 -3.90
CA SER A 165 -7.51 -40.22 -5.09
C SER A 165 -8.03 -38.77 -4.97
N TYR A 166 -7.80 -38.10 -6.11
CA TYR A 166 -7.87 -36.70 -6.50
C TYR A 166 -9.20 -35.97 -6.25
N LEU A 167 -9.10 -34.66 -6.01
CA LEU A 167 -9.52 -33.55 -6.90
C LEU A 167 -8.74 -32.28 -6.53
#